data_AF-A0A2Z4V0X6-F1
#
_entry.id   AF-A0A2Z4V0X6-F1
#
_cell.length_a   1.000
_cell.length_b   1.000
_cell.length_c   1.000
_cell.angle_alpha   90.00
_cell.angle_beta   90.00
_cell.angle_gamma   90.00
#
_symmetry.space_group_name_H-M   'P 1'
#
loop_
_entity.id
_entity.type
_entity.pdbx_description
1 polymer ?
#
loop_
_entity_poly.entity_id
_entity_poly.type
_entity_poly.pdbx_seq_one_letter_code
_entity_poly.pdbx_strand_id
1 'polypeptide(L)'
;MGSAVSETGLFPLTGEEPAQAWQYDRSRAPVAVKVLVAGGFGVGKTTFVGSVSEIEPLRTEAVMTEASVRTDDLTATPDKHTTTVAMDFGRVTLDDDLVLYVYGTPGQERFWFMWDDLARGAIGGIVLADTRRLRDCFPALDYFESCGLPYAVAVNHFEGTRSYEPDDVREALTIPARVPVVIMDARRRATVVESLLTLVGHALDSTPE
;
A
#
# COMPACT_ATOMS: atom_id res chain seq x y z
N MET A 1 10.99 14.19 53.91
CA MET A 1 11.97 13.25 53.28
C MET A 1 11.16 12.23 52.52
N GLY A 2 11.08 12.43 51.20
CA GLY A 2 10.11 11.79 50.32
C GLY A 2 10.61 10.46 49.75
N SER A 3 9.67 9.51 49.76
CA SER A 3 9.38 8.42 48.82
C SER A 3 10.49 7.82 47.98
N ALA A 4 10.64 6.51 48.16
CA ALA A 4 11.29 5.58 47.25
C ALA A 4 10.71 5.69 45.83
N VAL A 5 11.60 5.70 44.84
CA VAL A 5 11.28 5.51 43.43
C VAL A 5 11.63 4.06 43.14
N SER A 6 10.62 3.25 42.81
CA SER A 6 10.81 1.87 42.38
C SER A 6 11.34 1.86 40.95
N GLU A 7 12.47 1.19 40.73
CA GLU A 7 12.97 0.82 39.42
C GLU A 7 11.99 -0.20 38.80
N THR A 8 11.21 0.23 37.81
CA THR A 8 10.44 -0.69 36.97
C THR A 8 11.23 -0.94 35.69
N GLY A 9 11.57 -2.21 35.46
CA GLY A 9 12.55 -2.68 34.50
C GLY A 9 12.33 -2.25 33.06
N LEU A 10 13.43 -1.85 32.44
CA LEU A 10 13.60 -1.76 31.00
C LEU A 10 13.53 -3.18 30.42
N PHE A 11 12.46 -3.51 29.70
CA PHE A 11 12.42 -4.72 28.89
C PHE A 11 13.46 -4.59 27.77
N PRO A 12 14.38 -5.55 27.61
CA PRO A 12 15.34 -5.51 26.51
C PRO A 12 14.60 -5.73 25.19
N LEU A 13 14.65 -4.73 24.30
CA LEU A 13 14.32 -4.87 22.89
C LEU A 13 15.31 -5.86 22.28
N THR A 14 14.98 -7.15 22.35
CA THR A 14 15.79 -8.23 21.78
C THR A 14 15.20 -8.60 20.44
N GLY A 15 15.89 -8.18 19.38
CA GLY A 15 15.56 -8.49 18.00
C GLY A 15 16.13 -7.51 16.99
N GLU A 16 17.37 -7.04 17.16
CA GLU A 16 18.11 -6.50 16.02
C GLU A 16 18.42 -7.69 15.11
N GLU A 17 17.61 -7.89 14.06
CA GLU A 17 18.00 -8.79 12.98
C GLU A 17 19.36 -8.34 12.45
N PRO A 18 20.31 -9.27 12.26
CA PRO A 18 21.66 -8.91 11.83
C PRO A 18 21.57 -8.14 10.53
N ALA A 19 22.24 -6.98 10.51
CA ALA A 19 22.39 -6.16 9.33
C ALA A 19 22.86 -7.02 8.14
N GLN A 20 22.04 -7.05 7.09
CA GLN A 20 22.29 -7.84 5.89
C GLN A 20 23.56 -7.35 5.17
N ALA A 21 24.27 -8.21 4.46
CA ALA A 21 25.58 -7.90 3.88
C ALA A 21 25.59 -6.64 2.97
N TRP A 22 24.50 -6.40 2.24
CA TRP A 22 24.31 -5.22 1.39
C TRP A 22 24.20 -3.90 2.18
N GLN A 23 23.89 -3.94 3.48
CA GLN A 23 23.92 -2.73 4.34
C GLN A 23 25.35 -2.21 4.55
N TYR A 24 26.36 -3.07 4.34
CA TYR A 24 27.77 -2.73 4.47
C TYR A 24 28.46 -2.51 3.12
N ASP A 25 27.95 -3.09 2.02
CA ASP A 25 28.50 -2.88 0.68
C ASP A 25 27.96 -1.57 0.05
N ARG A 26 28.73 -0.50 0.21
CA ARG A 26 28.43 0.81 -0.41
C ARG A 26 28.90 0.91 -1.87
N SER A 27 29.49 -0.15 -2.44
CA SER A 27 30.03 -0.15 -3.80
C SER A 27 29.01 -0.56 -4.87
N ARG A 28 27.90 -1.20 -4.48
CA ARG A 28 26.77 -1.54 -5.35
C ARG A 28 25.45 -1.18 -4.67
N ALA A 29 24.65 -0.34 -5.33
CA ALA A 29 23.26 -0.15 -4.92
C ALA A 29 22.43 -1.31 -5.50
N PRO A 30 21.55 -1.94 -4.70
CA PRO A 30 20.67 -2.98 -5.21
C PRO A 30 19.72 -2.43 -6.27
N VAL A 31 19.30 -3.28 -7.21
CA VAL A 31 18.23 -2.99 -8.16
C VAL A 31 16.94 -2.76 -7.38
N ALA A 32 16.26 -1.65 -7.66
CA ALA A 32 15.03 -1.28 -6.98
C ALA A 32 13.83 -1.44 -7.90
N VAL A 33 12.85 -2.20 -7.44
CA VAL A 33 11.52 -2.33 -8.06
C VAL A 33 10.54 -1.53 -7.24
N LYS A 34 9.63 -0.80 -7.90
CA LYS A 34 8.66 0.07 -7.25
C LYS A 34 7.24 -0.33 -7.64
N VAL A 35 6.37 -0.50 -6.64
CA VAL A 35 4.95 -0.79 -6.81
C VAL A 35 4.12 0.24 -6.06
N LEU A 36 3.02 0.68 -6.67
CA LEU A 36 2.01 1.51 -6.03
C LEU A 36 0.85 0.68 -5.50
N VAL A 37 0.27 1.09 -4.38
CA VAL A 37 -0.94 0.51 -3.81
C VAL A 37 -1.96 1.62 -3.64
N ALA A 38 -3.03 1.55 -4.42
CA ALA A 38 -4.06 2.57 -4.47
C ALA A 38 -5.44 2.02 -4.10
N GLY A 39 -6.40 2.91 -3.87
CA GLY A 39 -7.79 2.57 -3.58
C GLY A 39 -8.39 3.48 -2.52
N GLY A 40 -9.67 3.29 -2.23
CA GLY A 40 -10.46 4.12 -1.32
C GLY A 40 -9.93 4.24 0.11
N PHE A 41 -10.42 5.24 0.84
CA PHE A 41 -10.15 5.34 2.28
C PHE A 41 -10.63 4.08 3.02
N GLY A 42 -9.82 3.56 3.95
CA GLY A 42 -10.17 2.38 4.75
C GLY A 42 -10.12 1.03 4.00
N VAL A 43 -9.78 1.01 2.72
CA VAL A 43 -9.74 -0.22 1.90
C VAL A 43 -8.65 -1.23 2.32
N GLY A 44 -7.68 -0.81 3.14
CA GLY A 44 -6.61 -1.67 3.65
C GLY A 44 -5.19 -1.37 3.14
N LYS A 45 -4.93 -0.21 2.52
CA LYS A 45 -3.59 0.17 2.00
C LYS A 45 -2.48 0.06 3.05
N THR A 46 -2.65 0.69 4.22
CA THR A 46 -1.70 0.62 5.33
C THR A 46 -1.44 -0.81 5.79
N THR A 47 -2.51 -1.62 5.86
CA THR A 47 -2.41 -3.02 6.25
C THR A 47 -1.68 -3.85 5.19
N PHE A 48 -1.98 -3.61 3.90
CA PHE A 48 -1.31 -4.26 2.78
C PHE A 48 0.19 -3.99 2.82
N VAL A 49 0.59 -2.71 2.88
CA VAL A 49 2.01 -2.30 2.93
C VAL A 49 2.69 -2.87 4.17
N GLY A 50 2.07 -2.73 5.35
CA GLY A 50 2.62 -3.24 6.61
C GLY A 50 2.77 -4.76 6.64
N SER A 51 1.91 -5.52 5.95
CA SER A 51 1.98 -6.98 5.95
C SER A 51 3.22 -7.55 5.25
N VAL A 52 3.76 -6.81 4.27
CA VAL A 52 4.92 -7.23 3.47
C VAL A 52 6.22 -6.57 3.91
N SER A 53 6.15 -5.36 4.46
CA SER A 53 7.32 -4.55 4.81
C SER A 53 8.21 -5.19 5.89
N GLU A 54 9.53 -5.16 5.67
CA GLU A 54 10.58 -5.50 6.65
C GLU A 54 10.90 -4.32 7.57
N ILE A 55 10.56 -3.11 7.15
CA ILE A 55 10.70 -1.90 7.96
C ILE A 55 9.35 -1.52 8.54
N GLU A 56 9.34 -0.95 9.74
CA GLU A 56 8.13 -0.33 10.28
C GLU A 56 7.65 0.71 9.25
N PRO A 57 6.39 0.64 8.78
CA PRO A 57 5.91 1.56 7.77
C PRO A 57 6.07 3.00 8.22
N LEU A 58 6.88 3.77 7.49
CA LEU A 58 7.09 5.18 7.79
C LEU A 58 5.78 5.93 7.50
N ARG A 59 5.00 6.21 8.54
CA ARG A 59 3.88 7.14 8.48
C ARG A 59 4.46 8.54 8.50
N THR A 60 4.79 9.11 7.34
CA THR A 60 5.27 10.49 7.30
C THR A 60 4.09 11.41 7.57
N GLU A 61 4.02 11.96 8.78
CA GLU A 61 3.07 13.02 9.11
C GLU A 61 3.53 14.35 8.48
N ALA A 62 3.21 14.57 7.21
CA ALA A 62 3.46 15.87 6.59
C ALA A 62 2.37 16.86 7.02
N VAL A 63 2.75 17.83 7.86
CA VAL A 63 1.93 19.00 8.20
C VAL A 63 1.79 19.84 6.93
N MET A 64 0.62 19.80 6.28
CA MET A 64 0.30 20.74 5.20
C MET A 64 -0.39 21.97 5.79
N THR A 65 0.15 23.14 5.50
CA THR A 65 -0.39 24.45 5.89
C THR A 65 -1.81 24.67 5.36
N GLU A 66 -2.66 25.24 6.20
CA GLU A 66 -4.10 25.47 6.02
C GLU A 66 -4.49 26.05 4.65
N ALA A 67 -5.06 25.21 3.78
CA ALA A 67 -5.85 25.67 2.64
C ALA A 67 -6.84 24.59 2.15
N SER A 68 -7.72 24.09 3.04
CA SER A 68 -9.04 23.53 2.68
C SER A 68 -9.72 22.92 3.91
N VAL A 69 -10.10 23.77 4.86
CA VAL A 69 -11.19 23.45 5.79
C VAL A 69 -12.46 23.92 5.11
N ARG A 70 -13.40 23.01 4.80
CA ARG A 70 -14.87 23.23 4.82
C ARG A 70 -15.74 22.24 4.04
N THR A 71 -15.30 21.02 3.76
CA THR A 71 -16.25 20.00 3.30
C THR A 71 -15.68 18.61 3.55
N ASP A 72 -15.92 18.02 4.72
CA ASP A 72 -15.84 16.57 4.88
C ASP A 72 -16.67 16.15 6.10
N ASP A 73 -17.46 15.10 5.92
CA ASP A 73 -18.26 14.45 6.96
C ASP A 73 -17.36 13.48 7.73
N LEU A 74 -16.97 13.88 8.95
CA LEU A 74 -16.03 13.16 9.82
C LEU A 74 -16.68 12.01 10.61
N THR A 75 -17.90 11.59 10.27
CA THR A 75 -18.69 10.63 11.05
C THR A 75 -18.13 9.21 11.08
N ALA A 76 -17.17 8.85 10.22
CA ALA A 76 -16.63 7.48 10.14
C ALA A 76 -15.31 7.24 10.90
N THR A 77 -14.67 8.25 11.52
CA THR A 77 -13.43 8.04 12.30
C THR A 77 -13.19 9.18 13.32
N PRO A 78 -13.51 9.00 14.62
CA PRO A 78 -13.43 10.10 15.60
C PRO A 78 -11.99 10.49 16.02
N ASP A 79 -10.96 9.69 15.71
CA ASP A 79 -9.59 9.94 16.20
C ASP A 79 -8.65 10.67 15.23
N LYS A 80 -9.14 11.19 14.10
CA LYS A 80 -8.30 11.92 13.11
C LYS A 80 -8.70 13.38 12.99
N HIS A 81 -8.23 14.19 13.95
CA HIS A 81 -8.54 15.61 14.05
C HIS A 81 -7.68 16.54 13.17
N THR A 82 -6.74 16.05 12.37
CA THR A 82 -5.84 16.90 11.55
C THR A 82 -5.61 16.31 10.15
N THR A 83 -5.63 17.17 9.12
CA THR A 83 -5.37 16.82 7.70
C THR A 83 -3.87 16.64 7.48
N THR A 84 -3.35 15.50 7.92
CA THR A 84 -1.96 15.10 7.73
C THR A 84 -1.89 14.07 6.61
N VAL A 85 -1.06 14.31 5.59
CA VAL A 85 -0.86 13.36 4.48
C VAL A 85 0.08 12.26 4.94
N ALA A 86 -0.46 11.23 5.57
CA ALA A 86 0.28 10.01 5.81
C ALA A 86 0.29 9.18 4.53
N MET A 87 1.48 8.95 3.98
CA MET A 87 1.72 7.97 2.94
C MET A 87 2.26 6.69 3.58
N ASP A 88 1.81 5.52 3.13
CA ASP A 88 2.38 4.25 3.59
C ASP A 88 3.61 3.90 2.74
N PHE A 89 4.70 3.49 3.38
CA PHE A 89 5.92 3.03 2.71
C PHE A 89 6.39 1.70 3.28
N GLY A 90 6.71 0.76 2.40
CA GLY A 90 7.26 -0.54 2.75
C GLY A 90 8.46 -0.92 1.90
N ARG A 91 9.32 -1.73 2.48
CA ARG A 91 10.54 -2.26 1.84
C ARG A 91 10.58 -3.77 2.04
N VAL A 92 10.84 -4.51 0.97
CA VAL A 92 11.02 -5.98 1.00
C VAL A 92 12.30 -6.31 0.26
N THR A 93 13.18 -7.07 0.87
CA THR A 93 14.38 -7.61 0.21
C THR A 93 13.95 -8.86 -0.56
N LEU A 94 14.16 -8.86 -1.88
CA LEU A 94 13.79 -9.99 -2.75
C LEU A 94 15.00 -10.91 -3.02
N ASP A 95 16.20 -10.32 -3.14
CA ASP A 95 17.48 -11.00 -3.31
C ASP A 95 18.61 -10.09 -2.79
N ASP A 96 19.85 -10.55 -2.74
CA ASP A 96 21.02 -9.81 -2.22
C ASP A 96 21.19 -8.44 -2.92
N ASP A 97 20.90 -8.39 -4.22
CA ASP A 97 20.99 -7.20 -5.07
C ASP A 97 19.61 -6.71 -5.56
N LEU A 98 18.48 -7.13 -4.95
CA LEU A 98 17.13 -6.77 -5.40
C LEU A 98 16.19 -6.39 -4.25
N VAL A 99 15.61 -5.18 -4.35
CA VAL A 99 14.69 -4.64 -3.33
C VAL A 99 13.37 -4.20 -3.98
N LEU A 100 12.26 -4.54 -3.34
CA LEU A 100 10.92 -4.05 -3.68
C LEU A 100 10.51 -2.93 -2.72
N TYR A 101 10.17 -1.78 -3.27
CA TYR A 101 9.53 -0.67 -2.58
C TYR A 101 8.04 -0.65 -2.87
N VAL A 102 7.23 -0.66 -1.80
CA VAL A 102 5.77 -0.65 -1.87
C VAL A 102 5.26 0.67 -1.30
N TYR A 103 4.51 1.41 -2.11
CA TYR A 103 4.05 2.76 -1.78
C TYR A 103 2.52 2.80 -1.74
N GLY A 104 1.95 2.98 -0.56
CA GLY A 104 0.50 3.18 -0.40
C GLY A 104 0.14 4.63 -0.69
N THR A 105 -0.68 4.88 -1.71
CA THR A 105 -1.11 6.22 -2.07
C THR A 105 -2.06 6.80 -1.00
N PRO A 106 -2.09 8.12 -0.79
CA PRO A 106 -3.05 8.71 0.15
C PRO A 106 -4.49 8.42 -0.30
N GLY A 107 -5.32 7.94 0.62
CA GLY A 107 -6.70 7.53 0.32
C GLY A 107 -7.72 8.67 0.16
N GLN A 108 -7.27 9.91 -0.05
CA GLN A 108 -8.14 11.08 -0.15
C GLN A 108 -7.99 11.74 -1.53
N GLU A 109 -9.12 12.11 -2.14
CA GLU A 109 -9.18 12.70 -3.48
C GLU A 109 -8.42 14.02 -3.62
N ARG A 110 -7.96 14.63 -2.54
CA ARG A 110 -7.21 15.90 -2.61
C ARG A 110 -5.71 15.72 -2.87
N PHE A 111 -5.21 14.48 -2.91
CA PHE A 111 -3.77 14.18 -3.07
C PHE A 111 -3.39 13.48 -4.38
N TRP A 112 -4.27 13.53 -5.41
CA TRP A 112 -3.98 13.00 -6.75
C TRP A 112 -2.67 13.54 -7.34
N PHE A 113 -2.31 14.80 -7.04
CA PHE A 113 -1.07 15.41 -7.53
C PHE A 113 0.20 14.65 -7.12
N MET A 114 0.16 13.89 -6.02
CA MET A 114 1.31 13.08 -5.59
C MET A 114 1.45 11.80 -6.40
N TRP A 115 0.39 11.34 -7.06
CA TRP A 115 0.38 10.04 -7.73
C TRP A 115 1.31 10.04 -8.93
N ASP A 116 1.46 11.15 -9.65
CA ASP A 116 2.36 11.23 -10.81
C ASP A 116 3.83 11.05 -10.43
N ASP A 117 4.24 11.68 -9.33
CA ASP A 117 5.61 11.51 -8.82
C ASP A 117 5.82 10.11 -8.23
N LEU A 118 4.77 9.52 -7.65
CA LEU A 118 4.80 8.15 -7.16
C LEU A 118 4.78 7.13 -8.30
N ALA A 119 4.08 7.37 -9.40
CA ALA A 119 3.97 6.43 -10.52
C ALA A 119 5.28 6.39 -11.33
N ARG A 120 6.05 7.47 -11.32
CA ARG A 120 7.35 7.52 -11.99
C ARG A 120 8.27 6.41 -11.48
N GLY A 121 8.73 5.57 -12.42
CA GLY A 121 9.62 4.43 -12.17
C GLY A 121 8.95 3.23 -11.50
N ALA A 122 7.62 3.25 -11.31
CA ALA A 122 6.90 2.08 -10.87
C ALA A 122 6.79 1.06 -12.01
N ILE A 123 6.86 -0.23 -11.68
CA ILE A 123 6.59 -1.31 -12.64
C ILE A 123 5.09 -1.57 -12.80
N GLY A 124 4.30 -1.14 -11.82
CA GLY A 124 2.86 -1.38 -11.80
C GLY A 124 2.16 -0.89 -10.53
N GLY A 125 0.84 -1.04 -10.53
CA GLY A 125 -0.05 -0.68 -9.42
C GLY A 125 -0.96 -1.82 -8.96
N ILE A 126 -1.18 -1.90 -7.65
CA ILE A 126 -2.27 -2.66 -7.05
C ILE A 126 -3.43 -1.69 -6.78
N VAL A 127 -4.60 -1.96 -7.34
CA VAL A 127 -5.84 -1.29 -6.96
C VAL A 127 -6.56 -2.16 -5.93
N LEU A 128 -6.61 -1.68 -4.70
CA LEU A 128 -7.41 -2.31 -3.65
C LEU A 128 -8.88 -1.96 -3.83
N ALA A 129 -9.72 -2.99 -3.79
CA ALA A 129 -11.18 -2.87 -3.84
C ALA A 129 -11.82 -3.46 -2.59
N ASP A 130 -12.85 -2.80 -2.07
CA ASP A 130 -13.73 -3.31 -1.01
C ASP A 130 -15.14 -3.44 -1.59
N THR A 131 -15.69 -4.65 -1.60
CA THR A 131 -17.01 -4.94 -2.19
C THR A 131 -18.16 -4.24 -1.48
N ARG A 132 -17.97 -3.77 -0.23
CA ARG A 132 -18.94 -2.93 0.50
C ARG A 132 -19.02 -1.52 -0.07
N ARG A 133 -17.92 -1.04 -0.67
CA ARG A 133 -17.71 0.34 -1.14
C ARG A 133 -16.96 0.35 -2.47
N LEU A 134 -17.45 -0.46 -3.41
CA LEU A 134 -16.74 -0.76 -4.66
C LEU A 134 -16.40 0.48 -5.49
N ARG A 135 -17.23 1.54 -5.39
CA ARG A 135 -17.04 2.80 -6.11
C ARG A 135 -15.75 3.54 -5.74
N ASP A 136 -15.23 3.33 -4.53
CA ASP A 136 -14.08 4.07 -4.02
C ASP A 136 -12.75 3.65 -4.71
N CYS A 137 -12.77 2.58 -5.52
CA CYS A 137 -11.61 2.18 -6.31
C CYS A 137 -11.60 2.75 -7.74
N PHE A 138 -12.72 3.28 -8.26
CA PHE A 138 -12.80 3.80 -9.63
C PHE A 138 -11.75 4.86 -9.93
N PRO A 139 -11.50 5.85 -9.06
CA PRO A 139 -10.50 6.86 -9.35
C PRO A 139 -9.08 6.26 -9.52
N ALA A 140 -8.77 5.18 -8.80
CA ALA A 140 -7.50 4.49 -8.92
C ALA A 140 -7.38 3.70 -10.24
N LEU A 141 -8.49 3.07 -10.67
CA LEU A 141 -8.58 2.38 -11.95
C LEU A 141 -8.37 3.37 -13.10
N ASP A 142 -9.12 4.48 -13.08
CA ASP A 142 -9.03 5.53 -14.10
C ASP A 142 -7.61 6.10 -14.18
N TYR A 143 -6.97 6.31 -13.04
CA TYR A 143 -5.58 6.80 -13.00
C TYR A 143 -4.61 5.84 -13.69
N PHE A 144 -4.57 4.57 -13.29
CA PHE A 144 -3.62 3.62 -13.87
C PHE A 144 -3.88 3.34 -15.35
N GLU A 145 -5.15 3.32 -15.76
CA GLU A 145 -5.49 3.22 -17.17
C GLU A 145 -5.02 4.45 -17.95
N SER A 146 -5.22 5.66 -17.41
CA SER A 146 -4.83 6.91 -18.08
C SER A 146 -3.32 7.09 -18.23
N CYS A 147 -2.53 6.63 -17.25
CA CYS A 147 -1.07 6.72 -17.29
C CYS A 147 -0.40 5.51 -17.97
N GLY A 148 -1.18 4.52 -18.41
CA GLY A 148 -0.69 3.32 -19.10
C GLY A 148 0.17 2.41 -18.24
N LEU A 149 0.11 2.56 -16.91
CA LEU A 149 0.87 1.74 -15.98
C LEU A 149 0.16 0.39 -15.77
N PRO A 150 0.83 -0.77 -15.93
CA PRO A 150 0.23 -2.06 -15.65
C PRO A 150 -0.34 -2.13 -14.24
N TYR A 151 -1.53 -2.71 -14.08
CA TYR A 151 -2.14 -2.81 -12.76
C TYR A 151 -2.92 -4.11 -12.58
N ALA A 152 -3.09 -4.50 -11.32
CA ALA A 152 -3.94 -5.61 -10.92
C ALA A 152 -4.94 -5.13 -9.86
N VAL A 153 -6.13 -5.71 -9.84
CA VAL A 153 -7.14 -5.41 -8.82
C VAL A 153 -7.11 -6.48 -7.75
N ALA A 154 -6.86 -6.06 -6.51
CA ALA A 154 -6.87 -6.93 -5.35
C ALA A 154 -8.09 -6.61 -4.49
N VAL A 155 -9.07 -7.51 -4.49
CA VAL A 155 -10.31 -7.38 -3.74
C VAL A 155 -10.03 -7.79 -2.29
N ASN A 156 -9.95 -6.80 -1.41
CA ASN A 156 -9.69 -7.01 0.01
C ASN A 156 -10.97 -7.52 0.69
N HIS A 157 -10.94 -8.76 1.15
CA HIS A 157 -12.05 -9.37 1.86
C HIS A 157 -11.99 -9.02 3.34
N PHE A 158 -13.12 -8.55 3.88
CA PHE A 158 -13.28 -8.26 5.30
C PHE A 158 -14.14 -9.35 5.95
N GLU A 159 -13.79 -9.72 7.16
CA GLU A 159 -14.55 -10.71 7.93
C GLU A 159 -16.02 -10.31 8.08
N GLY A 160 -16.92 -11.28 7.91
CA GLY A 160 -18.37 -11.05 7.96
C GLY A 160 -18.96 -10.37 6.72
N THR A 161 -18.19 -10.19 5.65
CA THR A 161 -18.70 -9.67 4.37
C THR A 161 -19.00 -10.79 3.38
N ARG A 162 -19.86 -10.49 2.40
CA ARG A 162 -20.17 -11.43 1.32
C ARG A 162 -18.94 -11.61 0.42
N SER A 163 -18.57 -12.86 0.16
CA SER A 163 -17.58 -13.21 -0.86
C SER A 163 -18.18 -13.12 -2.25
N TYR A 164 -17.35 -12.70 -3.20
CA TYR A 164 -17.67 -12.62 -4.62
C TYR A 164 -16.54 -13.30 -5.39
N GLU A 165 -16.88 -13.91 -6.53
CA GLU A 165 -15.87 -14.45 -7.42
C GLU A 165 -15.15 -13.30 -8.17
N PRO A 166 -13.88 -13.46 -8.57
CA PRO A 166 -13.15 -12.45 -9.32
C PRO A 166 -13.89 -11.94 -10.56
N ASP A 167 -14.61 -12.82 -11.26
CA ASP A 167 -15.35 -12.48 -12.48
C ASP A 167 -16.57 -11.61 -12.19
N ASP A 168 -17.28 -11.83 -11.07
CA ASP A 168 -18.39 -10.97 -10.64
C ASP A 168 -17.89 -9.54 -10.37
N VAL A 169 -16.73 -9.44 -9.71
CA VAL A 169 -16.11 -8.14 -9.40
C VAL A 169 -15.62 -7.44 -10.67
N ARG A 170 -15.05 -8.20 -11.60
CA ARG A 170 -14.61 -7.71 -12.91
C ARG A 170 -15.78 -7.11 -13.68
N GLU A 171 -16.91 -7.81 -13.75
CA GLU A 171 -18.12 -7.33 -14.41
C GLU A 171 -18.62 -6.05 -13.74
N ALA A 172 -18.73 -6.06 -12.41
CA ALA A 172 -19.19 -4.90 -11.64
C ALA A 172 -18.31 -3.65 -11.81
N LEU A 173 -17.00 -3.83 -11.97
CA LEU A 173 -16.03 -2.75 -12.20
C LEU A 173 -15.80 -2.43 -13.68
N THR A 174 -16.39 -3.19 -14.61
CA THR A 174 -16.16 -3.06 -16.06
C THR A 174 -14.66 -3.11 -16.43
N ILE A 175 -13.91 -3.98 -15.75
CA ILE A 175 -12.46 -4.09 -15.95
C ILE A 175 -12.14 -4.97 -17.17
N PRO A 176 -11.20 -4.56 -18.05
CA PRO A 176 -10.79 -5.38 -19.18
C PRO A 176 -10.25 -6.75 -18.77
N ALA A 177 -10.53 -7.79 -19.58
CA ALA A 177 -10.14 -9.18 -19.26
C ALA A 177 -8.63 -9.37 -19.01
N ARG A 178 -7.78 -8.51 -19.62
CA ARG A 178 -6.32 -8.53 -19.45
C ARG A 178 -5.85 -8.15 -18.05
N VAL A 179 -6.65 -7.39 -17.30
CA VAL A 179 -6.28 -6.90 -15.96
C VAL A 179 -6.56 -8.01 -14.96
N PRO A 180 -5.57 -8.49 -14.19
CA PRO A 180 -5.81 -9.53 -13.19
C PRO A 180 -6.74 -9.03 -12.07
N VAL A 181 -7.62 -9.90 -11.60
CA VAL A 181 -8.46 -9.68 -10.42
C VAL A 181 -8.19 -10.82 -9.44
N VAL A 182 -7.76 -10.48 -8.22
CA VAL A 182 -7.44 -11.45 -7.17
C VAL A 182 -8.22 -11.16 -5.90
N ILE A 183 -8.67 -12.20 -5.20
CA ILE A 183 -9.27 -12.07 -3.87
C ILE A 183 -8.17 -12.22 -2.83
N MET A 184 -8.08 -11.30 -1.88
CA MET A 184 -7.04 -11.32 -0.83
C MET A 184 -7.56 -10.83 0.51
N ASP A 185 -6.80 -11.03 1.58
CA ASP A 185 -7.00 -10.36 2.87
C ASP A 185 -5.69 -9.69 3.26
N ALA A 186 -5.70 -8.36 3.38
CA ALA A 186 -4.51 -7.58 3.69
C ALA A 186 -3.83 -7.97 5.01
N ARG A 187 -4.55 -8.62 5.94
CA ARG A 187 -4.00 -9.13 7.22
C ARG A 187 -3.21 -10.42 7.04
N ARG A 188 -3.38 -11.13 5.90
CA ARG A 188 -2.70 -12.38 5.57
C ARG A 188 -1.59 -12.12 4.56
N ARG A 189 -0.34 -12.06 5.06
CA ARG A 189 0.87 -11.80 4.26
C ARG A 189 0.94 -12.64 2.99
N ALA A 190 0.61 -13.93 3.05
CA ALA A 190 0.63 -14.81 1.87
C ALA A 190 -0.21 -14.27 0.70
N THR A 191 -1.42 -13.76 0.97
CA THR A 191 -2.28 -13.24 -0.11
C THR A 191 -1.85 -11.88 -0.64
N VAL A 192 -1.15 -11.10 0.18
CA VAL A 192 -0.53 -9.85 -0.25
C VAL A 192 0.65 -10.15 -1.18
N VAL A 193 1.46 -11.15 -0.84
CA VAL A 193 2.55 -11.64 -1.70
C VAL A 193 2.00 -12.19 -3.02
N GLU A 194 0.94 -13.01 -3.00
CA GLU A 194 0.29 -13.50 -4.22
C GLU A 194 -0.25 -12.36 -5.11
N SER A 195 -0.80 -11.31 -4.51
CA SER A 195 -1.26 -10.12 -5.23
C SER A 195 -0.10 -9.39 -5.92
N LEU A 196 1.03 -9.23 -5.21
CA LEU A 196 2.25 -8.62 -5.77
C LEU A 196 2.84 -9.46 -6.90
N LEU A 197 2.92 -10.79 -6.73
CA LEU A 197 3.40 -11.71 -7.76
C LEU A 197 2.52 -11.63 -9.01
N THR A 198 1.19 -11.58 -8.83
CA THR A 198 0.23 -11.44 -9.93
C THR A 198 0.46 -10.14 -10.71
N LEU A 199 0.68 -9.03 -10.01
CA LEU A 199 1.01 -7.74 -10.64
C LEU A 199 2.32 -7.80 -11.42
N VAL A 200 3.38 -8.36 -10.81
CA VAL A 200 4.69 -8.45 -11.46
C VAL A 200 4.60 -9.32 -12.71
N GLY A 201 3.95 -10.48 -12.64
CA GLY A 201 3.72 -11.32 -13.81
C GLY A 201 2.98 -10.57 -14.92
N HIS A 202 1.91 -9.86 -14.56
CA HIS A 202 1.16 -9.04 -15.52
C HIS A 202 1.98 -7.92 -16.15
N ALA A 203 2.82 -7.24 -15.37
CA ALA A 203 3.68 -6.17 -15.87
C ALA A 203 4.76 -6.70 -16.84
N LEU A 204 5.34 -7.88 -16.53
CA LEU A 204 6.29 -8.55 -17.42
C LEU A 204 5.65 -8.95 -18.75
N ASP A 205 4.44 -9.52 -18.72
CA ASP A 205 3.70 -9.90 -19.93
C ASP A 205 3.26 -8.68 -20.77
N SER A 206 3.21 -7.50 -20.16
CA SER A 206 2.77 -6.24 -20.80
C SER A 206 3.94 -5.39 -21.33
N THR A 207 5.19 -5.77 -21.06
CA THR A 207 6.37 -5.03 -21.52
C THR A 207 6.73 -5.49 -22.95
N PRO A 208 6.77 -4.59 -23.95
CA PRO A 208 7.24 -4.95 -25.29
C PRO A 208 8.72 -5.37 -25.26
N GLU A 209 9.09 -6.44 -25.99
CA GLU A 209 10.49 -6.85 -26.21
C GLU A 209 11.34 -5.75 -26.87
#